data_AF-A0A7V2CXG1-F1
#
_entry.id   AF-A0A7V2CXG1-F1
#
_cell.length_a   1.000
_cell.length_b   1.000
_cell.length_c   1.000
_cell.angle_alpha   90.00
_cell.angle_beta   90.00
_cell.angle_gamma   90.00
#
_symmetry.space_group_name_H-M   'P 1'
#
loop_
_entity.id
_entity.type
_entity.pdbx_description
1 polymer ?
#
loop_
_entity_poly.entity_id
_entity_poly.type
_entity_poly.pdbx_seq_one_letter_code
_entity_poly.pdbx_strand_id
1 'polypeptide(L)'
;MNRLSTKPFSPPPGLAASLDAASAAELAALVSDPREELRNEDLLRLGRRWRAEGHDERAARLFAALREEDASGNTAATAERELAAVAGTGSVGPRFEYLASRFARDLTDYRQLLPMLAAGWAGEIAGAAALSRLAGAGRSALATRLLAGGAALLAETPVLVGVQRLLAPESAPPLHRAWASALLGLGVMKLFGGFGRGTAIRLPARLSFARPALFQASLFSGLLAARRAEEAVGLRERRA
;
A
#
# COMPACT_ATOMS: atom_id res chain seq x y z
N MET A 1 -12.63 -36.47 -23.39
CA MET A 1 -12.45 -37.06 -22.04
C MET A 1 -11.30 -36.33 -21.37
N ASN A 2 -11.60 -35.34 -20.53
CA ASN A 2 -10.58 -34.67 -19.72
C ASN A 2 -10.09 -35.66 -18.66
N ARG A 3 -8.80 -35.97 -18.65
CA ARG A 3 -8.19 -36.72 -17.54
C ARG A 3 -8.16 -35.77 -16.36
N LEU A 4 -8.98 -36.03 -15.35
CA LEU A 4 -8.90 -35.34 -14.07
C LEU A 4 -7.48 -35.57 -13.51
N SER A 5 -6.76 -34.48 -13.27
CA SER A 5 -5.42 -34.54 -12.68
C SER A 5 -5.58 -35.02 -11.24
N THR A 6 -5.20 -36.26 -10.95
CA THR A 6 -5.37 -36.85 -9.62
C THR A 6 -4.27 -36.44 -8.63
N LYS A 7 -3.48 -35.41 -8.96
CA LYS A 7 -2.40 -34.97 -8.08
C LYS A 7 -3.02 -34.25 -6.88
N PRO A 8 -2.73 -34.67 -5.64
CA PRO A 8 -3.22 -33.97 -4.46
C PRO A 8 -2.56 -32.58 -4.36
N PHE A 9 -3.35 -31.58 -3.90
CA PHE A 9 -2.83 -30.26 -3.58
C PHE A 9 -1.73 -30.39 -2.53
N SER A 10 -0.55 -29.89 -2.86
CA SER A 10 0.55 -29.76 -1.92
C SER A 10 0.70 -28.29 -1.56
N PRO A 11 0.50 -27.89 -0.29
CA PRO A 11 0.72 -26.53 0.11
C PRO A 11 2.18 -26.12 -0.17
N PRO A 12 2.42 -24.83 -0.50
CA PRO A 12 3.75 -24.36 -0.82
C PRO A 12 4.68 -24.48 0.39
N PRO A 13 5.97 -24.77 0.17
CA PRO A 13 6.92 -24.96 1.26
C PRO A 13 6.98 -23.73 2.16
N GLY A 14 7.01 -23.96 3.47
CA GLY A 14 7.04 -22.91 4.48
C GLY A 14 5.72 -22.16 4.71
N LEU A 15 4.64 -22.43 3.96
CA LEU A 15 3.32 -21.85 4.26
C LEU A 15 2.82 -22.38 5.61
N ALA A 16 2.80 -23.70 5.81
CA ALA A 16 2.33 -24.33 7.05
C ALA A 16 3.07 -23.81 8.29
N ALA A 17 4.38 -23.59 8.21
CA ALA A 17 5.19 -23.05 9.31
C ALA A 17 4.84 -21.59 9.67
N SER A 18 4.22 -20.85 8.75
CA SER A 18 3.81 -19.45 8.97
C SER A 18 2.39 -19.31 9.51
N LEU A 19 1.60 -20.40 9.57
CA LEU A 19 0.21 -20.40 9.99
C LEU A 19 0.09 -20.60 11.50
N ASP A 20 -0.91 -19.94 12.10
CA ASP A 20 -1.39 -20.35 13.43
C ASP A 20 -2.14 -21.69 13.35
N ALA A 21 -2.40 -22.30 14.51
CA ALA A 21 -3.02 -23.61 14.59
C ALA A 21 -4.42 -23.66 13.93
N ALA A 22 -5.20 -22.57 14.05
CA ALA A 22 -6.54 -22.50 13.46
C ALA A 22 -6.49 -22.43 11.93
N SER A 23 -5.65 -21.56 11.38
CA SER A 23 -5.44 -21.41 9.94
C SER A 23 -4.82 -22.66 9.31
N ALA A 24 -3.93 -23.34 10.04
CA ALA A 24 -3.35 -24.60 9.61
C ALA A 24 -4.39 -25.73 9.55
N ALA A 25 -5.26 -25.82 10.57
CA ALA A 25 -6.33 -26.81 10.61
C ALA A 25 -7.37 -26.58 9.50
N GLU A 26 -7.74 -25.31 9.25
CA GLU A 26 -8.65 -24.97 8.16
C GLU A 26 -8.05 -25.28 6.79
N LEU A 27 -6.78 -24.91 6.54
CA LEU A 27 -6.10 -25.26 5.31
C LEU A 27 -6.05 -26.77 5.11
N ALA A 28 -5.71 -27.54 6.17
CA ALA A 28 -5.69 -29.00 6.11
C ALA A 28 -7.07 -29.59 5.78
N ALA A 29 -8.14 -29.04 6.37
CA ALA A 29 -9.51 -29.46 6.10
C ALA A 29 -9.88 -29.21 4.62
N LEU A 30 -9.58 -28.02 4.08
CA LEU A 30 -9.85 -27.71 2.67
C LEU A 30 -9.05 -28.60 1.72
N VAL A 31 -7.76 -28.82 1.99
CA VAL A 31 -6.90 -29.69 1.17
C VAL A 31 -7.42 -31.13 1.13
N SER A 32 -8.12 -31.57 2.18
CA SER A 32 -8.72 -32.90 2.25
C SER A 32 -10.04 -33.07 1.48
N ASP A 33 -10.66 -32.01 0.91
CA ASP A 33 -11.90 -32.16 0.14
C ASP A 33 -11.62 -32.97 -1.16
N PRO A 34 -12.34 -34.09 -1.38
CA PRO A 34 -12.15 -34.94 -2.56
C PRO A 34 -12.62 -34.29 -3.87
N ARG A 35 -13.45 -33.23 -3.81
CA ARG A 35 -14.01 -32.56 -4.99
C ARG A 35 -13.09 -31.41 -5.38
N GLU A 36 -12.22 -31.68 -6.37
CA GLU A 36 -11.19 -30.75 -6.83
C GLU A 36 -11.71 -29.33 -7.13
N GLU A 37 -12.84 -29.20 -7.84
CA GLU A 37 -13.40 -27.89 -8.18
C GLU A 37 -13.79 -27.08 -6.95
N LEU A 38 -14.47 -27.72 -5.98
CA LEU A 38 -14.90 -27.06 -4.74
C LEU A 38 -13.71 -26.75 -3.84
N ARG A 39 -12.76 -27.69 -3.74
CA ARG A 39 -11.49 -27.48 -3.03
C ARG A 39 -10.78 -26.23 -3.54
N ASN A 40 -10.60 -26.11 -4.85
CA ASN A 40 -9.86 -25.01 -5.45
C ASN A 40 -10.60 -23.66 -5.27
N GLU A 41 -11.93 -23.66 -5.35
CA GLU A 41 -12.74 -22.48 -5.07
C GLU A 41 -12.65 -22.05 -3.59
N ASP A 42 -12.74 -22.99 -2.66
CA ASP A 42 -12.65 -22.70 -1.23
C ASP A 42 -11.24 -22.26 -0.82
N LEU A 43 -10.18 -22.83 -1.42
CA LEU A 43 -8.81 -22.36 -1.25
C LEU A 43 -8.62 -20.93 -1.81
N LEU A 44 -9.24 -20.62 -2.96
CA LEU A 44 -9.23 -19.25 -3.50
C LEU A 44 -9.95 -18.27 -2.55
N ARG A 45 -11.08 -18.68 -1.97
CA ARG A 45 -11.83 -17.90 -0.98
C ARG A 45 -11.03 -17.69 0.30
N LEU A 46 -10.36 -18.72 0.79
CA LEU A 46 -9.43 -18.66 1.92
C LEU A 46 -8.32 -17.64 1.66
N GLY A 47 -7.68 -17.69 0.48
CA GLY A 47 -6.63 -16.73 0.10
C GLY A 47 -7.14 -15.29 0.07
N ARG A 48 -8.35 -15.06 -0.44
CA ARG A 48 -8.99 -13.72 -0.41
C ARG A 48 -9.27 -13.25 1.01
N ARG A 49 -9.68 -14.14 1.91
CA ARG A 49 -9.93 -13.80 3.32
C ARG A 49 -8.64 -13.47 4.06
N TRP A 50 -7.58 -14.27 3.90
CA TRP A 50 -6.25 -13.93 4.43
C TRP A 50 -5.73 -12.59 3.91
N ARG A 51 -5.95 -12.28 2.62
CA ARG A 51 -5.65 -10.96 2.08
C ARG A 51 -6.49 -9.87 2.74
N ALA A 52 -7.78 -10.09 2.97
CA ALA A 52 -8.67 -9.16 3.65
C ALA A 52 -8.26 -8.91 5.13
N GLU A 53 -7.59 -9.87 5.75
CA GLU A 53 -7.04 -9.80 7.11
C GLU A 53 -5.63 -9.18 7.17
N GLY A 54 -4.97 -8.95 6.03
CA GLY A 54 -3.62 -8.38 5.98
C GLY A 54 -2.48 -9.38 5.97
N HIS A 55 -2.80 -10.66 5.81
CA HIS A 55 -1.81 -11.71 5.59
C HIS A 55 -1.43 -11.83 4.10
N ASP A 56 -1.01 -10.73 3.48
CA ASP A 56 -0.72 -10.62 2.03
C ASP A 56 0.25 -11.70 1.54
N GLU A 57 1.27 -12.02 2.35
CA GLU A 57 2.28 -13.02 2.00
C GLU A 57 1.71 -14.45 1.99
N ARG A 58 0.87 -14.80 3.00
CA ARG A 58 0.19 -16.10 3.06
C ARG A 58 -0.77 -16.25 1.87
N ALA A 59 -1.54 -15.20 1.59
CA ALA A 59 -2.45 -15.15 0.45
C ALA A 59 -1.69 -15.30 -0.89
N ALA A 60 -0.59 -14.57 -1.09
CA ALA A 60 0.22 -14.66 -2.30
C ALA A 60 0.79 -16.07 -2.52
N ARG A 61 1.31 -16.72 -1.48
CA ARG A 61 1.80 -18.11 -1.57
C ARG A 61 0.67 -19.06 -1.95
N LEU A 62 -0.51 -18.91 -1.37
CA LEU A 62 -1.67 -19.75 -1.69
C LEU A 62 -2.15 -19.55 -3.15
N PHE A 63 -2.23 -18.30 -3.62
CA PHE A 63 -2.57 -18.03 -5.03
C PHE A 63 -1.51 -18.56 -6.01
N ALA A 64 -0.22 -18.47 -5.66
CA ALA A 64 0.84 -19.06 -6.47
C ALA A 64 0.71 -20.58 -6.58
N ALA A 65 0.40 -21.27 -5.48
CA ALA A 65 0.16 -22.71 -5.49
C ALA A 65 -1.07 -23.10 -6.33
N LEU A 66 -2.19 -22.37 -6.21
CA LEU A 66 -3.40 -22.60 -7.01
C LEU A 66 -3.17 -22.36 -8.51
N ARG A 67 -2.27 -21.43 -8.88
CA ARG A 67 -1.88 -21.20 -10.27
C ARG A 67 -1.07 -22.37 -10.83
N GLU A 68 -0.19 -22.97 -10.04
CA GLU A 68 0.71 -24.06 -10.47
C GLU A 68 0.03 -25.43 -10.55
N GLU A 69 -1.05 -25.64 -9.80
CA GLU A 69 -1.74 -26.93 -9.74
C GLU A 69 -2.60 -27.25 -10.97
N ASP A 70 -2.65 -26.35 -11.96
CA ASP A 70 -3.51 -26.47 -13.15
C ASP A 70 -5.01 -26.61 -12.77
N ALA A 71 -5.38 -25.97 -11.65
CA ALA A 71 -6.77 -25.87 -11.18
C ALA A 71 -7.67 -25.42 -12.34
N SER A 72 -8.89 -25.98 -12.42
CA SER A 72 -9.91 -25.68 -13.45
C SER A 72 -9.75 -24.27 -14.03
N GLY A 73 -9.61 -24.13 -15.35
CA GLY A 73 -8.96 -22.96 -15.98
C GLY A 73 -9.45 -21.56 -15.55
N ASN A 74 -10.68 -21.45 -15.01
CA ASN A 74 -11.18 -20.21 -14.42
C ASN A 74 -10.55 -19.88 -13.03
N THR A 75 -10.30 -20.87 -12.19
CA THR A 75 -9.72 -20.72 -10.85
C THR A 75 -8.23 -20.37 -10.93
N ALA A 76 -7.47 -21.05 -11.79
CA ALA A 76 -6.06 -20.72 -12.03
C ALA A 76 -5.91 -19.29 -12.59
N ALA A 77 -6.74 -18.91 -13.57
CA ALA A 77 -6.74 -17.55 -14.11
C ALA A 77 -7.13 -16.50 -13.07
N THR A 78 -8.06 -16.83 -12.15
CA THR A 78 -8.43 -15.92 -11.06
C THR A 78 -7.31 -15.80 -10.04
N ALA A 79 -6.70 -16.91 -9.61
CA ALA A 79 -5.56 -16.92 -8.71
C ALA A 79 -4.37 -16.13 -9.28
N GLU A 80 -4.10 -16.24 -10.59
CA GLU A 80 -3.08 -15.46 -11.28
C GLU A 80 -3.38 -13.96 -11.24
N ARG A 81 -4.63 -13.54 -11.50
CA ARG A 81 -5.03 -12.13 -11.41
C ARG A 81 -4.87 -11.58 -9.99
N GLU A 82 -5.25 -12.35 -8.98
CA GLU A 82 -5.10 -11.96 -7.57
C GLU A 82 -3.62 -11.88 -7.18
N LEU A 83 -2.80 -12.83 -7.61
CA LEU A 83 -1.36 -12.84 -7.39
C LEU A 83 -0.69 -11.62 -8.05
N ALA A 84 -1.05 -11.32 -9.30
CA ALA A 84 -0.58 -10.14 -10.01
C ALA A 84 -0.97 -8.86 -9.26
N ALA A 85 -2.22 -8.75 -8.79
CA ALA A 85 -2.68 -7.60 -8.01
C ALA A 85 -1.85 -7.40 -6.73
N VAL A 86 -1.58 -8.47 -5.97
CA VAL A 86 -0.76 -8.44 -4.75
C VAL A 86 0.70 -8.09 -5.05
N ALA A 87 1.25 -8.61 -6.16
CA ALA A 87 2.59 -8.28 -6.65
C ALA A 87 2.69 -6.83 -7.19
N GLY A 88 1.55 -6.19 -7.47
CA GLY A 88 1.49 -4.87 -8.10
C GLY A 88 1.72 -4.91 -9.61
N THR A 89 1.49 -6.05 -10.24
CA THR A 89 1.53 -6.27 -11.70
C THR A 89 0.12 -6.57 -12.24
N GLY A 90 -0.03 -6.69 -13.56
CA GLY A 90 -1.33 -6.95 -14.19
C GLY A 90 -2.21 -5.73 -14.39
N SER A 91 -3.51 -5.96 -14.58
CA SER A 91 -4.50 -4.95 -14.96
C SER A 91 -4.80 -3.95 -13.82
N VAL A 92 -5.17 -2.73 -14.18
CA VAL A 92 -5.37 -1.63 -13.24
C VAL A 92 -6.53 -1.88 -12.26
N GLY A 93 -7.60 -2.55 -12.69
CA GLY A 93 -8.81 -2.77 -11.87
C GLY A 93 -8.54 -3.56 -10.58
N PRO A 94 -8.12 -4.84 -10.66
CA PRO A 94 -7.81 -5.65 -9.48
C PRO A 94 -6.70 -5.05 -8.61
N ARG A 95 -5.70 -4.40 -9.24
CA ARG A 95 -4.66 -3.67 -8.51
C ARG A 95 -5.23 -2.51 -7.71
N PHE A 96 -6.15 -1.74 -8.30
CA PHE A 96 -6.80 -0.63 -7.62
C PHE A 96 -7.63 -1.13 -6.44
N GLU A 97 -8.42 -2.20 -6.63
CA GLU A 97 -9.21 -2.80 -5.56
C GLU A 97 -8.33 -3.30 -4.41
N TYR A 98 -7.22 -3.97 -4.72
CA TYR A 98 -6.24 -4.38 -3.72
C TYR A 98 -5.61 -3.18 -2.98
N LEU A 99 -5.16 -2.16 -3.71
CA LEU A 99 -4.57 -0.97 -3.09
C LEU A 99 -5.58 -0.19 -2.26
N ALA A 100 -6.83 -0.08 -2.70
CA ALA A 100 -7.89 0.62 -2.00
C ALA A 100 -8.30 -0.12 -0.73
N SER A 101 -8.48 -1.44 -0.79
CA SER A 101 -8.81 -2.26 0.39
C SER A 101 -7.66 -2.27 1.41
N ARG A 102 -6.42 -2.39 0.94
CA ARG A 102 -5.23 -2.25 1.79
C ARG A 102 -5.15 -0.86 2.42
N PHE A 103 -5.32 0.19 1.64
CA PHE A 103 -5.31 1.56 2.15
C PHE A 103 -6.41 1.79 3.19
N ALA A 104 -7.62 1.28 2.97
CA ALA A 104 -8.70 1.36 3.95
C ALA A 104 -8.36 0.67 5.28
N ARG A 105 -7.63 -0.46 5.22
CA ARG A 105 -7.13 -1.15 6.42
C ARG A 105 -5.98 -0.39 7.09
N ASP A 106 -5.06 0.13 6.30
CA ASP A 106 -3.96 0.97 6.80
C ASP A 106 -4.52 2.24 7.49
N LEU A 107 -5.66 2.75 7.03
CA LEU A 107 -6.41 3.84 7.68
C LEU A 107 -7.15 3.43 8.96
N THR A 108 -7.34 2.15 9.25
CA THR A 108 -7.91 1.72 10.54
C THR A 108 -6.83 1.30 11.53
N ASP A 109 -5.58 1.13 11.09
CA ASP A 109 -4.45 0.85 11.95
C ASP A 109 -3.92 2.14 12.62
N TYR A 110 -4.17 2.25 13.93
CA TYR A 110 -3.69 3.39 14.73
C TYR A 110 -2.16 3.56 14.65
N ARG A 111 -1.40 2.48 14.41
CA ARG A 111 0.07 2.52 14.30
C ARG A 111 0.53 3.26 13.06
N GLN A 112 -0.29 3.30 12.01
CA GLN A 112 -0.01 4.04 10.78
C GLN A 112 -0.63 5.43 10.82
N LEU A 113 -1.84 5.57 11.36
CA LEU A 113 -2.55 6.84 11.47
C LEU A 113 -1.86 7.84 12.39
N LEU A 114 -1.47 7.42 13.60
CA LEU A 114 -0.92 8.34 14.61
C LEU A 114 0.36 9.04 14.14
N PRO A 115 1.37 8.34 13.57
CA PRO A 115 2.52 9.02 13.00
C PRO A 115 2.17 10.00 11.89
N MET A 116 1.24 9.63 11.00
CA MET A 116 0.80 10.51 9.91
C MET A 116 0.14 11.79 10.43
N LEU A 117 -0.75 11.66 11.42
CA LEU A 117 -1.43 12.79 12.04
C LEU A 117 -0.45 13.69 12.80
N ALA A 118 0.42 13.10 13.62
CA ALA A 118 1.42 13.84 14.39
C ALA A 118 2.40 14.59 13.47
N ALA A 119 2.88 13.92 12.42
CA ALA A 119 3.71 14.55 11.41
C ALA A 119 2.96 15.70 10.73
N GLY A 120 1.75 15.46 10.23
CA GLY A 120 0.94 16.48 9.56
C GLY A 120 0.73 17.74 10.40
N TRP A 121 0.42 17.59 11.69
CA TRP A 121 0.32 18.70 12.64
C TRP A 121 1.64 19.48 12.77
N ALA A 122 2.76 18.78 12.94
CA ALA A 122 4.08 19.42 13.03
C ALA A 122 4.42 20.20 11.75
N GLY A 123 4.10 19.63 10.59
CA GLY A 123 4.29 20.27 9.29
C GLY A 123 3.41 21.48 9.06
N GLU A 124 2.15 21.44 9.47
CA GLU A 124 1.23 22.58 9.37
C GLU A 124 1.72 23.76 10.25
N ILE A 125 2.13 23.47 11.49
CA ILE A 125 2.68 24.49 12.40
C ILE A 125 3.97 25.09 11.81
N ALA A 126 4.91 24.25 11.39
CA ALA A 126 6.18 24.71 10.82
C ALA A 126 5.98 25.48 9.51
N GLY A 127 5.09 24.99 8.63
CA GLY A 127 4.74 25.63 7.38
C GLY A 127 4.08 26.99 7.58
N ALA A 128 3.12 27.10 8.51
CA ALA A 128 2.46 28.36 8.85
C ALA A 128 3.45 29.37 9.44
N ALA A 129 4.32 28.94 10.36
CA ALA A 129 5.36 29.78 10.93
C ALA A 129 6.36 30.27 9.86
N ALA A 130 6.78 29.38 8.95
CA ALA A 130 7.67 29.73 7.84
C ALA A 130 6.99 30.69 6.85
N LEU A 131 5.72 30.46 6.48
CA LEU A 131 4.96 31.37 5.61
C LEU A 131 4.84 32.76 6.24
N SER A 132 4.50 32.85 7.52
CA SER A 132 4.38 34.13 8.23
C SER A 132 5.67 34.94 8.17
N ARG A 133 6.82 34.29 8.40
CA ARG A 133 8.14 34.97 8.35
C ARG A 133 8.56 35.31 6.92
N LEU A 134 8.30 34.43 5.95
CA LEU A 134 8.72 34.61 4.57
C LEU A 134 7.84 35.59 3.79
N ALA A 135 6.57 35.76 4.17
CA ALA A 135 5.68 36.75 3.55
C ALA A 135 6.19 38.18 3.72
N GLY A 136 6.88 38.49 4.82
CA GLY A 136 7.50 39.80 5.05
C GLY A 136 8.81 40.04 4.28
N ALA A 137 9.37 39.02 3.62
CA ALA A 137 10.71 39.10 3.03
C ALA A 137 10.74 39.56 1.55
N GLY A 138 9.60 40.02 0.99
CA GLY A 138 9.52 40.53 -0.39
C GLY A 138 9.80 39.47 -1.48
N ARG A 139 9.75 38.18 -1.16
CA ARG A 139 9.98 37.08 -2.11
C ARG A 139 8.75 36.81 -2.97
N SER A 140 8.96 36.20 -4.14
CA SER A 140 7.84 35.75 -4.98
C SER A 140 6.95 34.75 -4.24
N ALA A 141 5.64 34.80 -4.49
CA ALA A 141 4.68 33.92 -3.82
C ALA A 141 5.00 32.42 -4.03
N LEU A 142 5.54 32.06 -5.19
CA LEU A 142 5.98 30.70 -5.48
C LEU A 142 7.18 30.29 -4.61
N ALA A 143 8.22 31.13 -4.52
CA ALA A 143 9.41 30.85 -3.72
C ALA A 143 9.05 30.74 -2.23
N THR A 144 8.21 31.66 -1.72
CA THR A 144 7.72 31.62 -0.34
C THR A 144 6.98 30.32 -0.03
N ARG A 145 6.11 29.86 -0.94
CA ARG A 145 5.38 28.59 -0.78
C ARG A 145 6.30 27.37 -0.83
N LEU A 146 7.27 27.34 -1.75
CA LEU A 146 8.23 26.24 -1.86
C LEU A 146 9.09 26.13 -0.60
N LEU A 147 9.62 27.24 -0.10
CA LEU A 147 10.44 27.26 1.10
C LEU A 147 9.64 26.88 2.36
N ALA A 148 8.42 27.39 2.50
CA ALA A 148 7.56 26.99 3.61
C ALA A 148 7.16 25.51 3.52
N GLY A 149 6.90 24.99 2.31
CA GLY A 149 6.68 23.56 2.08
C GLY A 149 7.88 22.71 2.47
N GLY A 150 9.10 23.17 2.15
CA GLY A 150 10.35 22.55 2.56
C GLY A 150 10.53 22.56 4.09
N ALA A 151 10.26 23.68 4.75
CA ALA A 151 10.30 23.76 6.22
C ALA A 151 9.29 22.81 6.88
N ALA A 152 8.07 22.74 6.36
CA ALA A 152 7.05 21.80 6.81
C ALA A 152 7.50 20.34 6.65
N LEU A 153 8.12 19.99 5.52
CA LEU A 153 8.65 18.65 5.25
C LEU A 153 9.77 18.26 6.24
N LEU A 154 10.69 19.20 6.51
CA LEU A 154 11.79 18.99 7.44
C LEU A 154 11.30 18.82 8.90
N ALA A 155 10.19 19.46 9.26
CA ALA A 155 9.57 19.28 10.58
C ALA A 155 8.77 17.96 10.67
N GLU A 156 8.06 17.58 9.61
CA GLU A 156 7.27 16.34 9.54
C GLU A 156 8.11 15.08 9.67
N THR A 157 9.24 15.04 8.95
CA THR A 157 10.07 13.84 8.83
C THR A 157 10.53 13.26 10.18
N PRO A 158 11.19 14.03 11.08
CA PRO A 158 11.64 13.50 12.36
C PRO A 158 10.47 13.07 13.26
N VAL A 159 9.34 13.77 13.19
CA VAL A 159 8.13 13.40 13.95
C VAL A 159 7.56 12.09 13.43
N LEU A 160 7.43 11.94 12.10
CA LEU A 160 6.95 10.70 11.48
C LEU A 160 7.83 9.51 11.87
N VAL A 161 9.14 9.63 11.67
CA VAL A 161 10.09 8.56 11.99
C VAL A 161 10.11 8.30 13.50
N GLY A 162 10.08 9.33 14.33
CA GLY A 162 10.09 9.19 15.79
C GLY A 162 8.86 8.42 16.29
N VAL A 163 7.66 8.84 15.89
CA VAL A 163 6.40 8.20 16.32
C VAL A 163 6.29 6.78 15.76
N GLN A 164 6.68 6.54 14.50
CA GLN A 164 6.69 5.17 13.95
C GLN A 164 7.59 4.23 14.75
N ARG A 165 8.80 4.69 15.12
CA ARG A 165 9.73 3.87 15.92
C ARG A 165 9.23 3.63 17.33
N LEU A 166 8.50 4.58 17.91
CA LEU A 166 7.87 4.40 19.23
C LEU A 166 6.72 3.38 19.19
N LEU A 167 5.93 3.35 18.12
CA LEU A 167 4.78 2.45 18.01
C LEU A 167 5.13 1.06 17.48
N ALA A 168 6.23 0.92 16.72
CA ALA A 168 6.67 -0.33 16.12
C ALA A 168 8.20 -0.51 16.18
N PRO A 169 8.80 -0.62 17.39
CA PRO A 169 10.25 -0.68 17.55
C PRO A 169 10.89 -1.92 16.89
N GLU A 170 10.21 -3.06 16.96
CA GLU A 170 10.64 -4.36 16.39
C GLU A 170 10.80 -4.34 14.87
N SER A 171 10.07 -3.46 14.18
CA SER A 171 10.01 -3.40 12.71
C SER A 171 10.69 -2.16 12.13
N ALA A 172 11.39 -1.39 12.97
CA ALA A 172 11.99 -0.13 12.58
C ALA A 172 13.24 -0.36 11.71
N PRO A 173 13.26 0.14 10.46
CA PRO A 173 14.48 0.11 9.66
C PRO A 173 15.59 0.99 10.28
N PRO A 174 16.84 0.84 9.84
CA PRO A 174 17.93 1.74 10.25
C PRO A 174 17.55 3.21 10.06
N LEU A 175 17.92 4.07 11.01
CA LEU A 175 17.46 5.46 11.09
C LEU A 175 17.65 6.24 9.76
N HIS A 176 18.81 6.08 9.13
CA HIS A 176 19.12 6.75 7.87
C HIS A 176 18.19 6.32 6.72
N ARG A 177 17.82 5.03 6.64
CA ARG A 177 16.86 4.53 5.64
C ARG A 177 15.46 5.06 5.94
N ALA A 178 15.04 5.02 7.21
CA ALA A 178 13.75 5.53 7.65
C ALA A 178 13.59 7.02 7.30
N TRP A 179 14.63 7.82 7.51
CA TRP A 179 14.66 9.24 7.17
C TRP A 179 14.61 9.46 5.66
N ALA A 180 15.44 8.75 4.90
CA ALA A 180 15.49 8.88 3.45
C ALA A 180 14.14 8.51 2.81
N SER A 181 13.53 7.40 3.24
CA SER A 181 12.21 6.98 2.76
C SER A 181 11.11 7.96 3.18
N ALA A 182 11.13 8.45 4.42
CA ALA A 182 10.15 9.43 4.89
C ALA A 182 10.25 10.76 4.12
N LEU A 183 11.45 11.31 3.95
CA LEU A 183 11.67 12.56 3.19
C LEU A 183 11.21 12.42 1.74
N LEU A 184 11.60 11.33 1.08
CA LEU A 184 11.29 11.10 -0.32
C LEU A 184 9.79 10.82 -0.51
N GLY A 185 9.20 9.98 0.34
CA GLY A 185 7.78 9.65 0.33
C GLY A 185 6.89 10.87 0.59
N LEU A 186 7.12 11.59 1.70
CA LEU A 186 6.37 12.80 2.04
C LEU A 186 6.60 13.91 1.01
N GLY A 187 7.84 14.08 0.54
CA GLY A 187 8.19 15.08 -0.46
C GLY A 187 7.42 14.87 -1.76
N VAL A 188 7.42 13.65 -2.29
CA VAL A 188 6.65 13.30 -3.49
C VAL A 188 5.14 13.48 -3.23
N MET A 189 4.61 12.98 -2.11
CA MET A 189 3.19 13.16 -1.79
C MET A 189 2.77 14.62 -1.71
N LYS A 190 3.60 15.50 -1.13
CA LYS A 190 3.32 16.94 -1.06
C LYS A 190 3.40 17.63 -2.41
N LEU A 191 4.34 17.24 -3.28
CA LEU A 191 4.42 17.76 -4.65
C LEU A 191 3.14 17.42 -5.43
N PHE A 192 2.71 16.16 -5.38
CA PHE A 192 1.49 15.71 -6.07
C PHE A 192 0.21 16.25 -5.43
N GLY A 193 0.12 16.27 -4.10
CA GLY A 193 -1.03 16.82 -3.38
C GLY A 193 -1.17 18.34 -3.54
N GLY A 194 -0.05 19.07 -3.59
CA GLY A 194 -0.02 20.49 -3.91
C GLY A 194 -0.50 20.77 -5.33
N PHE A 195 -0.07 19.95 -6.29
CA PHE A 195 -0.55 20.03 -7.67
C PHE A 195 -2.05 19.71 -7.76
N GLY A 196 -2.50 18.64 -7.10
CA GLY A 196 -3.91 18.24 -7.04
C GLY A 196 -4.82 19.28 -6.40
N ARG A 197 -4.40 19.92 -5.30
CA ARG A 197 -5.13 21.05 -4.69
C ARG A 197 -5.14 22.27 -5.62
N GLY A 198 -4.02 22.58 -6.25
CA GLY A 198 -3.91 23.71 -7.17
C GLY A 198 -4.81 23.58 -8.40
N THR A 199 -4.92 22.38 -8.97
CA THR A 199 -5.85 22.08 -10.07
C THR A 199 -7.30 22.05 -9.57
N ALA A 200 -7.58 21.41 -8.42
CA ALA A 200 -8.91 21.33 -7.81
C ALA A 200 -9.54 22.71 -7.52
N ILE A 201 -8.74 23.69 -7.07
CA ILE A 201 -9.20 25.06 -6.78
C ILE A 201 -9.58 25.80 -8.07
N ARG A 202 -8.94 25.47 -9.21
CA ARG A 202 -9.23 26.07 -10.52
C ARG A 202 -10.43 25.45 -11.23
N LEU A 203 -11.00 24.36 -10.71
CA LEU A 203 -12.20 23.78 -11.31
C LEU A 203 -13.42 24.68 -11.09
N PRO A 204 -14.24 24.88 -12.15
CA PRO A 204 -15.49 25.62 -12.06
C PRO A 204 -16.42 24.95 -11.04
N ALA A 205 -17.26 25.75 -10.37
CA ALA A 205 -18.15 25.29 -9.30
C ALA A 205 -19.05 24.10 -9.71
N ARG A 206 -19.41 24.03 -11.00
CA ARG A 206 -20.21 22.93 -11.58
C ARG A 206 -19.52 21.57 -11.55
N LEU A 207 -18.18 21.54 -11.41
CA LEU A 207 -17.37 20.33 -11.30
C LEU A 207 -16.81 20.15 -9.88
N SER A 208 -17.37 20.84 -8.88
CA SER A 208 -16.93 20.73 -7.49
C SER A 208 -17.07 19.30 -6.93
N PHE A 209 -18.03 18.53 -7.43
CA PHE A 209 -18.19 17.10 -7.09
C PHE A 209 -16.98 16.24 -7.50
N ALA A 210 -16.19 16.67 -8.48
CA ALA A 210 -14.99 15.94 -8.92
C ALA A 210 -13.74 16.28 -8.10
N ARG A 211 -13.79 17.30 -7.22
CA ARG A 211 -12.64 17.72 -6.40
C ARG A 211 -12.11 16.60 -5.49
N PRO A 212 -12.95 15.83 -4.77
CA PRO A 212 -12.47 14.71 -3.96
C PRO A 212 -11.80 13.64 -4.82
N ALA A 213 -12.38 13.31 -5.98
CA ALA A 213 -11.83 12.31 -6.90
C ALA A 213 -10.46 12.72 -7.46
N LEU A 214 -10.29 13.98 -7.84
CA LEU A 214 -9.00 14.51 -8.30
C LEU A 214 -7.95 14.57 -7.20
N PHE A 215 -8.36 14.94 -5.98
CA PHE A 215 -7.47 14.90 -4.83
C PHE A 215 -7.01 13.47 -4.53
N GLN A 216 -7.94 12.51 -4.49
CA GLN A 216 -7.61 11.10 -4.33
C GLN A 216 -6.68 10.60 -5.45
N ALA A 217 -6.99 10.88 -6.72
CA ALA A 217 -6.16 10.50 -7.85
C ALA A 217 -4.73 11.08 -7.75
N SER A 218 -4.60 12.32 -7.27
CA SER A 218 -3.29 12.94 -7.05
C SER A 218 -2.50 12.25 -5.93
N LEU A 219 -3.16 11.88 -4.82
CA LEU A 219 -2.52 11.13 -3.73
C LEU A 219 -2.04 9.75 -4.20
N PHE A 220 -2.89 9.03 -4.94
CA PHE A 220 -2.51 7.72 -5.51
C PHE A 220 -1.33 7.84 -6.49
N SER A 221 -1.35 8.85 -7.35
CA SER A 221 -0.24 9.12 -8.27
C SER A 221 1.05 9.45 -7.52
N GLY A 222 0.94 10.23 -6.44
CA GLY A 222 2.05 10.53 -5.53
C GLY A 222 2.61 9.29 -4.85
N LEU A 223 1.75 8.38 -4.36
CA LEU A 223 2.18 7.11 -3.73
C LEU A 223 2.92 6.21 -4.73
N LEU A 224 2.41 6.08 -5.96
CA LEU A 224 3.07 5.30 -7.01
C LEU A 224 4.42 5.92 -7.42
N ALA A 225 4.48 7.25 -7.54
CA ALA A 225 5.70 7.97 -7.85
C ALA A 225 6.73 7.86 -6.72
N ALA A 226 6.30 7.97 -5.46
CA ALA A 226 7.15 7.81 -4.28
C ALA A 226 7.79 6.43 -4.26
N ARG A 227 6.98 5.39 -4.45
CA ARG A 227 7.47 4.01 -4.52
C ARG A 227 8.49 3.81 -5.64
N ARG A 228 8.23 4.32 -6.85
CA ARG A 228 9.19 4.23 -7.95
C ARG A 228 10.49 4.99 -7.67
N ALA A 229 10.41 6.12 -6.99
CA ALA A 229 11.59 6.86 -6.59
C ALA A 229 12.39 6.13 -5.49
N GLU A 230 11.74 5.47 -4.52
CA GLU A 230 12.40 4.60 -3.55
C GLU A 230 13.13 3.42 -4.22
N GLU A 231 12.46 2.76 -5.18
CA GLU A 231 13.03 1.66 -5.97
C GLU A 231 14.23 2.13 -6.82
N ALA A 232 14.13 3.33 -7.43
CA ALA A 232 15.20 3.89 -8.25
C ALA A 232 16.44 4.27 -7.44
N VAL A 233 16.29 4.66 -6.17
CA VAL A 233 17.39 5.04 -5.28
C VAL A 233 17.91 3.82 -4.47
N GLY A 234 17.32 2.63 -4.65
CA GLY A 234 17.73 1.42 -3.94
C GLY A 234 17.38 1.44 -2.44
N LEU A 235 16.46 2.31 -2.01
CA LEU A 235 15.97 2.33 -0.63
C LEU A 235 14.99 1.18 -0.36
N ARG A 236 14.41 0.62 -1.42
CA ARG A 236 13.47 -0.48 -1.37
C ARG A 236 13.95 -1.61 -2.26
N GLU A 237 13.98 -2.83 -1.73
CA GLU A 237 14.28 -4.00 -2.54
C GLU A 237 13.20 -4.16 -3.62
N ARG A 238 13.68 -4.29 -4.86
CA ARG A 238 12.82 -4.60 -6.00
C ARG A 238 12.32 -6.02 -5.78
N ARG A 239 11.05 -6.17 -5.41
CA ARG A 239 10.42 -7.49 -5.33
C ARG A 239 10.44 -8.07 -6.75
N ALA A 240 11.24 -9.13 -6.91
CA ALA A 240 11.34 -9.92 -8.14
C ALA A 240 10.04 -10.68 -8.40
#